data_AF-A0A7C1N9P7-F1
#
_entry.id   AF-A0A7C1N9P7-F1
#
_cell.length_a   1.000
_cell.length_b   1.000
_cell.length_c   1.000
_cell.angle_alpha   90.00
_cell.angle_beta   90.00
_cell.angle_gamma   90.00
#
_symmetry.space_group_name_H-M   'P 1'
#
loop_
_entity.id
_entity.type
_entity.pdbx_description
1 polymer ?
#
loop_
_entity_poly.entity_id
_entity_poly.type
_entity_poly.pdbx_seq_one_letter_code
_entity_poly.pdbx_strand_id
1 'polypeptide(L)'
;LGVDFVLYGSLTIIGNSVSLDVKMGDVSGKEPTHAFFSQSQGMDEIIPKINLFATEINEKVLGRRVASKPEPKQPQPKQPDIYAHPEKLVEGGFGDDVGQDQRTGSGLLFTAGEGGRPLSMKFRKTQNFKFYITGMALGDVDGDGNQETVITTHHRVYVYRSKNNRFLKIAETADERYRNNIGVDVADINGNGYAEIFVSGLDSHRKGVSSMVLEWNGDHLKKIVDNSPWYYRVAEPSGRGIILLGQRQKQRDPFRGELQEMVWAQGTYVPEKKILYLKRNNLMGLTVGDVMNDDRHMVVAYNQGDYLQVIDPPGKVEWKDNAYLGGSMLYFLLPKAGREETERRQYLPMRVRIEDIDGDGKKEVIAAKNHDMAGRYLDQFRKFKNGQIVVLSWDGIGLARMWTTRKVSGHISDFFIGDFDNDGIDELVASVIVKEGAIVMTTPNSTIIVYELNTK
;
A
#
# COMPACT_ATOMS: atom_id res chain seq x y z
N LEU A 1 -25.57 27.49 14.63
CA LEU A 1 -24.64 26.61 15.37
C LEU A 1 -24.67 27.10 16.82
N GLY A 2 -25.47 26.47 17.69
CA GLY A 2 -25.60 26.88 19.10
C GLY A 2 -24.37 26.45 19.91
N VAL A 3 -23.22 27.04 19.61
CA VAL A 3 -21.92 26.75 20.23
C VAL A 3 -21.43 28.01 20.91
N ASP A 4 -20.99 27.85 22.16
CA ASP A 4 -20.53 28.95 23.01
C ASP A 4 -19.05 29.29 22.75
N PHE A 5 -18.25 28.34 22.25
CA PHE A 5 -16.82 28.51 22.01
C PHE A 5 -16.35 27.92 20.68
N VAL A 6 -15.32 28.52 20.09
CA VAL A 6 -14.63 28.03 18.89
C VAL A 6 -13.14 27.86 19.19
N LEU A 7 -12.62 26.67 18.86
CA LEU A 7 -11.20 26.33 18.90
C LEU A 7 -10.63 26.36 17.48
N TYR A 8 -9.50 27.04 17.30
CA TYR A 8 -8.79 27.12 16.04
C TYR A 8 -7.28 27.22 16.27
N GLY A 9 -6.47 26.69 15.36
CA GLY A 9 -5.04 26.60 15.58
C GLY A 9 -4.27 25.97 14.43
N SER A 10 -2.97 25.81 14.64
CA SER A 10 -2.03 25.18 13.72
C SER A 10 -1.22 24.09 14.40
N LEU A 11 -0.97 23.02 13.66
CA LEU A 11 -0.02 21.98 14.03
C LEU A 11 1.18 22.08 13.08
N THR A 12 2.37 22.32 13.63
CA THR A 12 3.61 22.48 12.86
C THR A 12 4.57 21.34 13.16
N ILE A 13 5.07 20.66 12.13
CA ILE A 13 6.03 19.54 12.28
C ILE A 13 7.33 19.93 11.59
N ILE A 14 8.42 19.96 12.35
CA ILE A 14 9.78 20.23 11.84
C ILE A 14 10.70 19.12 12.33
N GLY A 15 11.17 18.27 11.42
CA GLY A 15 12.00 17.12 11.76
C GLY A 15 11.25 16.15 12.68
N ASN A 16 11.80 15.91 13.88
CA ASN A 16 11.17 15.10 14.92
C ASN A 16 10.41 15.94 15.95
N SER A 17 10.22 17.25 15.74
CA SER A 17 9.51 18.14 16.67
C SER A 17 8.12 18.44 16.16
N VAL A 18 7.13 18.39 17.06
CA VAL A 18 5.74 18.78 16.77
C VAL A 18 5.34 19.92 17.71
N SER A 19 4.83 21.00 17.13
CA SER A 19 4.28 22.17 17.82
C SER A 19 2.79 22.27 17.57
N LEU A 20 2.02 22.47 18.64
CA LEU A 20 0.58 22.70 18.60
C LEU A 20 0.31 24.09 19.17
N ASP A 21 -0.26 24.94 18.32
CA ASP A 21 -0.62 26.32 18.63
C ASP A 21 -2.14 26.47 18.47
N VAL A 22 -2.86 26.66 19.57
CA VAL A 22 -4.34 26.68 19.55
C VAL A 22 -4.87 27.87 20.31
N LYS A 23 -5.91 28.49 19.78
CA LYS A 23 -6.66 29.59 20.37
C LYS A 23 -8.11 29.20 20.56
N MET A 24 -8.67 29.60 21.69
CA MET A 24 -10.07 29.43 22.02
C MET A 24 -10.73 30.80 22.15
N GLY A 25 -11.74 31.05 21.32
CA GLY A 25 -12.53 32.27 21.36
C GLY A 25 -13.98 31.98 21.78
N ASP A 26 -14.53 32.84 22.63
CA ASP A 26 -15.96 32.92 22.92
C ASP A 26 -16.68 33.52 21.72
N VAL A 27 -17.73 32.85 21.24
CA VAL A 27 -18.54 33.28 20.09
C VAL A 27 -19.33 34.56 20.41
N SER A 28 -19.59 34.84 21.69
CA SER A 28 -20.29 36.04 22.16
C SER A 28 -19.38 37.28 22.25
N GLY A 29 -18.05 37.09 22.17
CA GLY A 29 -17.05 38.15 22.22
C GLY A 29 -16.88 38.84 23.58
N LYS A 30 -17.44 38.26 24.66
CA LYS A 30 -17.40 38.83 26.01
C LYS A 30 -16.17 38.38 26.79
N GLU A 31 -15.62 37.22 26.47
CA GLU A 31 -14.41 36.69 27.09
C GLU A 31 -13.16 36.85 26.20
N PRO A 32 -11.98 37.12 26.80
CA PRO A 32 -10.74 37.23 26.04
C PRO A 32 -10.35 35.89 25.41
N THR A 33 -9.72 35.94 24.23
CA THR A 33 -9.21 34.74 23.56
C THR A 33 -8.08 34.11 24.37
N HIS A 34 -8.21 32.83 24.69
CA HIS A 34 -7.17 32.07 25.39
C HIS A 34 -6.27 31.35 24.39
N ALA A 35 -4.96 31.53 24.51
CA ALA A 35 -3.97 30.86 23.68
C ALA A 35 -3.27 29.75 24.48
N PHE A 36 -3.07 28.61 23.84
CA PHE A 36 -2.45 27.43 24.41
C PHE A 36 -1.39 26.89 23.45
N PHE A 37 -0.27 26.48 24.02
CA PHE A 37 0.91 26.02 23.29
C PHE A 37 1.40 24.69 23.83
N SER A 38 1.76 23.75 22.95
CA SER A 38 2.41 22.50 23.34
C SER A 38 3.48 22.10 22.32
N GLN A 39 4.63 21.67 22.82
CA GLN A 39 5.72 21.15 22.00
C GLN A 39 6.10 19.73 22.45
N SER A 40 6.41 18.86 21.48
CA SER A 40 6.82 17.48 21.71
C SER A 40 7.95 17.04 20.79
N GLN A 41 8.78 16.12 21.29
CA GLN A 41 9.74 15.40 20.46
C GLN A 41 9.08 14.09 20.01
N GLY A 42 8.55 14.11 18.79
CA GLY A 42 7.89 12.99 18.17
C GLY A 42 6.38 13.03 18.37
N MET A 43 5.67 12.54 17.35
CA MET A 43 4.21 12.50 17.34
C MET A 43 3.63 11.58 18.44
N ASP A 44 4.42 10.63 18.94
CA ASP A 44 3.95 9.63 19.90
C ASP A 44 3.67 10.26 21.29
N GLU A 45 4.27 11.42 21.58
CA GLU A 45 4.02 12.20 22.79
C GLU A 45 2.83 13.18 22.66
N ILE A 46 2.30 13.42 21.46
CA ILE A 46 1.30 14.47 21.28
C ILE A 46 -0.08 14.04 21.75
N ILE A 47 -0.44 12.77 21.60
CA ILE A 47 -1.73 12.23 22.05
C ILE A 47 -1.93 12.38 23.57
N PRO A 48 -0.97 11.96 24.43
CA PRO A 48 -1.10 12.21 25.87
C PRO A 48 -1.10 13.70 26.21
N LYS A 49 -0.35 14.53 25.45
CA LYS A 49 -0.35 15.99 25.62
C LYS A 49 -1.69 16.64 25.22
N ILE A 50 -2.42 16.08 24.25
CA ILE A 50 -3.79 16.53 23.90
C ILE A 50 -4.77 16.28 25.06
N ASN A 51 -4.62 15.18 25.81
CA ASN A 51 -5.44 14.93 27.00
C ASN A 51 -5.11 15.90 28.14
N LEU A 52 -3.83 16.19 28.37
CA LEU A 52 -3.38 17.24 29.29
C LEU A 52 -3.92 18.61 28.87
N PHE A 53 -3.87 18.90 27.57
CA PHE A 53 -4.37 20.13 26.96
C PHE A 53 -5.89 20.30 27.13
N ALA A 54 -6.67 19.24 26.93
CA ALA A 54 -8.11 19.25 27.20
C ALA A 54 -8.43 19.47 28.69
N THR A 55 -7.56 18.97 29.57
CA THR A 55 -7.66 19.21 31.02
C THR A 55 -7.39 20.68 31.35
N GLU A 56 -6.34 21.27 30.76
CA GLU A 56 -6.03 22.69 30.94
C GLU A 56 -7.13 23.62 30.43
N ILE A 57 -7.78 23.31 29.30
CA ILE A 57 -8.92 24.09 28.81
C ILE A 57 -10.11 24.00 29.76
N ASN A 58 -10.42 22.79 30.24
CA ASN A 58 -11.52 22.59 31.19
C ASN A 58 -11.29 23.35 32.49
N GLU A 59 -10.04 23.45 32.96
CA GLU A 59 -9.71 24.20 34.17
C GLU A 59 -9.65 25.71 33.95
N LYS A 60 -8.96 26.19 32.90
CA LYS A 60 -8.70 27.62 32.69
C LYS A 60 -9.86 28.38 32.05
N VAL A 61 -10.67 27.72 31.22
CA VAL A 61 -11.77 28.37 30.46
C VAL A 61 -13.13 27.99 31.01
N LEU A 62 -13.32 26.73 31.42
CA LEU A 62 -14.63 26.22 31.87
C LEU A 62 -14.75 26.09 33.40
N GLY A 63 -13.67 26.31 34.15
CA GLY A 63 -13.64 26.22 35.62
C GLY A 63 -13.98 24.84 36.20
N ARG A 64 -13.93 23.78 35.39
CA ARG A 64 -14.29 22.41 35.77
C ARG A 64 -13.04 21.62 36.15
N ARG A 65 -12.92 21.24 37.43
CA ARG A 65 -11.90 20.27 37.86
C ARG A 65 -12.28 18.87 37.40
N VAL A 66 -11.47 18.29 36.51
CA VAL A 66 -11.59 16.89 36.11
C VAL A 66 -10.71 16.07 37.05
N ALA A 67 -11.30 15.13 37.81
CA ALA A 67 -10.53 14.24 38.67
C ALA A 67 -9.63 13.34 37.81
N SER A 68 -8.31 13.47 37.95
CA SER A 68 -7.34 12.61 37.28
C SER A 68 -7.36 11.21 37.90
N LYS A 69 -7.48 10.19 37.04
CA LYS A 69 -7.30 8.78 37.42
C LYS A 69 -5.79 8.53 37.59
N PRO A 70 -5.33 7.73 38.57
CA PRO A 70 -3.89 7.57 38.82
C PRO A 70 -3.20 6.82 37.66
N GLU A 71 -2.12 7.40 37.15
CA GLU A 71 -1.21 6.78 36.18
C GLU A 71 -0.35 5.67 36.84
N PRO A 72 -0.01 4.60 36.09
CA PRO A 72 0.99 3.63 36.53
C PRO A 72 2.40 4.24 36.53
N LYS A 73 3.17 3.94 37.58
CA LYS A 73 4.54 4.44 37.81
C LYS A 73 5.48 4.07 36.65
N GLN A 74 6.09 5.07 36.01
CA GLN A 74 7.24 4.90 35.12
C GLN A 74 8.55 4.69 35.92
N PRO A 75 9.50 3.86 35.44
CA PRO A 75 10.86 3.80 35.99
C PRO A 75 11.63 5.10 35.71
N GLN A 76 12.47 5.51 36.67
CA GLN A 76 13.32 6.69 36.58
C GLN A 76 14.33 6.62 35.42
N PRO A 77 14.57 7.74 34.70
CA PRO A 77 15.60 7.79 33.67
C PRO A 77 17.00 7.84 34.30
N LYS A 78 17.90 6.98 33.82
CA LYS A 78 19.34 7.18 33.98
C LYS A 78 19.79 8.30 33.04
N GLN A 79 20.62 9.18 33.57
CA GLN A 79 21.20 10.36 32.93
C GLN A 79 21.99 10.00 31.66
N PRO A 80 21.82 10.69 30.52
CA PRO A 80 22.67 10.49 29.36
C PRO A 80 23.99 11.26 29.52
N ASP A 81 25.10 10.59 29.18
CA ASP A 81 26.40 11.22 28.95
C ASP A 81 26.27 12.29 27.87
N ILE A 82 26.54 13.52 28.27
CA ILE A 82 26.65 14.70 27.42
C ILE A 82 28.01 14.59 26.74
N TYR A 83 28.15 13.86 25.63
CA TYR A 83 29.17 14.05 24.57
C TYR A 83 29.03 12.93 23.52
N ALA A 84 28.11 13.08 22.56
CA ALA A 84 28.21 12.42 21.25
C ALA A 84 27.44 13.22 20.19
N HIS A 85 28.12 13.54 19.10
CA HIS A 85 27.70 14.46 18.04
C HIS A 85 26.50 13.95 17.20
N PRO A 86 25.67 14.85 16.63
CA PRO A 86 24.39 14.56 15.98
C PRO A 86 24.51 14.18 14.49
N GLU A 87 25.38 13.23 14.14
CA GLU A 87 25.47 12.71 12.76
C GLU A 87 25.23 11.19 12.63
N LYS A 88 25.06 10.45 13.74
CA LYS A 88 24.79 8.99 13.69
C LYS A 88 23.32 8.57 13.79
N LEU A 89 22.37 9.50 13.79
CA LEU A 89 20.92 9.19 13.92
C LEU A 89 20.17 9.07 12.58
N VAL A 90 20.87 9.10 11.45
CA VAL A 90 20.28 8.96 10.09
C VAL A 90 20.69 7.67 9.37
N GLU A 91 21.61 6.87 9.92
CA GLU A 91 21.96 5.55 9.37
C GLU A 91 21.28 4.42 10.16
N GLY A 92 20.01 4.20 9.87
CA GLY A 92 19.36 2.90 10.03
C GLY A 92 19.39 2.13 8.71
N GLY A 93 20.59 2.01 8.13
CA GLY A 93 20.86 1.20 6.94
C GLY A 93 21.60 -0.07 7.34
N PHE A 94 21.29 -1.17 6.68
CA PHE A 94 22.04 -2.43 6.74
C PHE A 94 23.54 -2.15 6.73
N GLY A 95 24.20 -2.37 7.88
CA GLY A 95 25.64 -2.27 8.03
C GLY A 95 26.19 -3.66 8.25
N ASP A 96 27.09 -4.07 7.36
CA ASP A 96 27.94 -5.24 7.48
C ASP A 96 28.69 -5.20 8.81
N ASP A 97 28.64 -6.30 9.57
CA ASP A 97 29.67 -6.61 10.54
C ASP A 97 30.12 -8.07 10.31
N VAL A 98 31.27 -8.20 9.65
CA VAL A 98 32.01 -9.46 9.54
C VAL A 98 32.79 -9.61 10.85
N GLY A 99 32.30 -10.43 11.76
CA GLY A 99 32.99 -10.77 12.99
C GLY A 99 32.36 -11.98 13.67
N GLN A 100 33.13 -13.07 13.74
CA GLN A 100 32.79 -14.33 14.40
C GLN A 100 32.23 -14.13 15.81
N ASP A 101 31.08 -14.71 16.13
CA ASP A 101 31.03 -15.75 17.17
C ASP A 101 29.72 -16.55 17.14
N GLN A 102 29.85 -17.86 17.29
CA GLN A 102 28.75 -18.77 17.59
C GLN A 102 28.34 -18.55 19.05
N ARG A 103 27.04 -18.33 19.32
CA ARG A 103 26.35 -18.92 20.48
C ARG A 103 24.85 -18.64 20.49
N THR A 104 24.14 -19.76 20.65
CA THR A 104 22.77 -19.92 21.13
C THR A 104 22.42 -19.02 22.32
N GLY A 105 21.15 -18.57 22.36
CA GLY A 105 20.57 -17.88 23.53
C GLY A 105 19.26 -17.20 23.14
N SER A 106 18.16 -17.96 23.07
CA SER A 106 17.17 -18.13 24.14
C SER A 106 16.17 -16.96 24.21
N GLY A 107 14.91 -17.31 23.97
CA GLY A 107 13.82 -16.38 23.75
C GLY A 107 13.39 -15.61 24.99
N LEU A 108 12.79 -14.45 24.74
CA LEU A 108 11.90 -13.79 25.68
C LEU A 108 10.68 -13.23 24.96
N LEU A 109 9.55 -13.44 25.63
CA LEU A 109 8.17 -13.26 25.22
C LEU A 109 7.81 -11.78 25.05
N PHE A 110 6.99 -11.49 24.03
CA PHE A 110 6.13 -10.31 24.03
C PHE A 110 4.68 -10.71 23.79
N THR A 111 3.82 -10.06 24.55
CA THR A 111 2.39 -10.24 24.71
C THR A 111 1.61 -10.08 23.40
N ALA A 112 0.60 -10.93 23.26
CA ALA A 112 -0.21 -11.15 22.07
C ALA A 112 -0.88 -9.89 21.52
N GLY A 113 -0.72 -9.70 20.20
CA GLY A 113 -1.57 -8.89 19.35
C GLY A 113 -1.69 -9.58 17.99
N GLU A 114 -2.91 -10.00 17.64
CA GLU A 114 -3.32 -10.59 16.36
C GLU A 114 -2.59 -11.85 15.88
N GLY A 115 -2.82 -13.00 16.55
CA GLY A 115 -2.98 -14.37 15.99
C GLY A 115 -1.93 -15.02 15.05
N GLY A 116 -1.17 -14.28 14.26
CA GLY A 116 -0.16 -14.79 13.34
C GLY A 116 1.18 -14.93 14.03
N ARG A 117 1.89 -16.03 13.76
CA ARG A 117 3.27 -16.19 14.20
C ARG A 117 4.18 -15.37 13.28
N PRO A 118 5.02 -14.45 13.80
CA PRO A 118 6.03 -13.81 12.98
C PRO A 118 7.04 -14.87 12.52
N LEU A 119 7.06 -15.16 11.22
CA LEU A 119 8.06 -16.05 10.63
C LEU A 119 9.36 -15.28 10.38
N SER A 120 10.48 -15.82 10.84
CA SER A 120 11.81 -15.33 10.48
C SER A 120 12.19 -15.87 9.09
N MET A 121 11.46 -15.46 8.06
CA MET A 121 11.89 -15.72 6.69
C MET A 121 13.21 -15.00 6.42
N LYS A 122 14.11 -15.68 5.70
CA LYS A 122 15.27 -15.03 5.12
C LYS A 122 14.76 -14.02 4.10
N PHE A 123 15.32 -12.83 4.15
CA PHE A 123 14.95 -11.78 3.22
C PHE A 123 16.22 -11.05 2.80
N ARG A 124 16.20 -10.58 1.57
CA ARG A 124 17.25 -9.74 0.99
C ARG A 124 16.65 -8.42 0.55
N LYS A 125 17.47 -7.38 0.59
CA LYS A 125 17.10 -6.03 0.15
C LYS A 125 17.90 -5.69 -1.10
N THR A 126 17.24 -5.13 -2.09
CA THR A 126 17.88 -4.68 -3.33
C THR A 126 18.55 -3.31 -3.15
N GLN A 127 19.19 -2.82 -4.21
CA GLN A 127 19.59 -1.41 -4.29
C GLN A 127 18.41 -0.46 -4.04
N ASN A 128 18.72 0.77 -3.61
CA ASN A 128 17.75 1.83 -3.49
C ASN A 128 17.48 2.49 -4.86
N PHE A 129 16.23 2.81 -5.13
CA PHE A 129 15.76 3.50 -6.33
C PHE A 129 15.38 4.94 -5.98
N LYS A 130 15.89 5.90 -6.76
CA LYS A 130 15.64 7.34 -6.56
C LYS A 130 14.32 7.82 -7.18
N PHE A 131 13.29 6.97 -7.15
CA PHE A 131 11.96 7.24 -7.66
C PHE A 131 10.90 6.54 -6.81
N TYR A 132 9.66 7.00 -6.90
CA TYR A 132 8.52 6.40 -6.22
C TYR A 132 7.98 5.23 -7.05
N ILE A 133 7.97 4.02 -6.50
CA ILE A 133 7.41 2.82 -7.16
C ILE A 133 5.89 2.82 -6.95
N THR A 134 5.12 2.87 -8.03
CA THR A 134 3.66 2.84 -8.02
C THR A 134 3.09 1.45 -8.31
N GLY A 135 3.88 0.55 -8.86
CA GLY A 135 3.48 -0.81 -9.18
C GLY A 135 4.67 -1.69 -9.57
N MET A 136 4.52 -3.00 -9.37
CA MET A 136 5.46 -4.02 -9.83
C MET A 136 4.74 -5.28 -10.31
N ALA A 137 5.34 -5.95 -11.29
CA ALA A 137 4.92 -7.25 -11.79
C ALA A 137 6.11 -8.01 -12.38
N LEU A 138 5.93 -9.32 -12.53
CA LEU A 138 6.90 -10.24 -13.09
C LEU A 138 6.30 -10.90 -14.34
N GLY A 139 7.10 -11.11 -15.38
CA GLY A 139 6.70 -11.84 -16.59
C GLY A 139 7.82 -11.91 -17.63
N ASP A 140 7.74 -12.87 -18.55
CA ASP A 140 8.65 -13.01 -19.70
C ASP A 140 8.32 -11.97 -20.78
N VAL A 141 8.92 -10.78 -20.65
CA VAL A 141 8.59 -9.62 -21.48
C VAL A 141 9.25 -9.73 -22.85
N ASP A 142 10.48 -10.23 -22.92
CA ASP A 142 11.25 -10.34 -24.16
C ASP A 142 11.19 -11.71 -24.84
N GLY A 143 10.41 -12.64 -24.29
CA GLY A 143 10.10 -13.93 -24.89
C GLY A 143 11.26 -14.92 -24.86
N ASP A 144 12.23 -14.74 -23.97
CA ASP A 144 13.42 -15.59 -23.87
C ASP A 144 13.30 -16.72 -22.83
N GLY A 145 12.14 -16.81 -22.17
CA GLY A 145 11.82 -17.79 -21.15
C GLY A 145 12.24 -17.40 -19.73
N ASN A 146 13.01 -16.32 -19.56
CA ASN A 146 13.31 -15.75 -18.26
C ASN A 146 12.28 -14.69 -17.89
N GLN A 147 12.11 -14.48 -16.59
CA GLN A 147 11.22 -13.48 -16.03
C GLN A 147 11.91 -12.13 -15.88
N GLU A 148 11.24 -11.06 -16.31
CA GLU A 148 11.61 -9.67 -16.04
C GLU A 148 10.71 -9.04 -15.00
N THR A 149 11.32 -8.26 -14.10
CA THR A 149 10.60 -7.38 -13.20
C THR A 149 10.26 -6.06 -13.89
N VAL A 150 8.97 -5.82 -14.08
CA VAL A 150 8.44 -4.55 -14.53
C VAL A 150 8.13 -3.66 -13.33
N ILE A 151 8.66 -2.44 -13.34
CA ILE A 151 8.44 -1.43 -12.29
C ILE A 151 7.82 -0.19 -12.92
N THR A 152 6.72 0.29 -12.37
CA THR A 152 6.17 1.59 -12.74
C THR A 152 6.49 2.65 -11.70
N THR A 153 6.83 3.84 -12.19
CA THR A 153 6.74 5.10 -11.45
C THR A 153 5.50 5.84 -11.91
N HIS A 154 5.21 7.02 -11.36
CA HIS A 154 4.08 7.82 -11.84
C HIS A 154 4.10 8.06 -13.35
N HIS A 155 5.26 8.21 -14.01
CA HIS A 155 5.34 8.63 -15.41
C HIS A 155 6.21 7.75 -16.31
N ARG A 156 6.83 6.70 -15.77
CA ARG A 156 7.74 5.81 -16.51
C ARG A 156 7.50 4.35 -16.15
N VAL A 157 7.80 3.48 -17.10
CA VAL A 157 7.89 2.03 -16.92
C VAL A 157 9.35 1.61 -17.13
N TYR A 158 9.83 0.76 -16.24
CA TYR A 158 11.15 0.15 -16.29
C TYR A 158 10.99 -1.36 -16.39
N VAL A 159 11.86 -2.01 -17.15
CA VAL A 159 11.98 -3.47 -17.22
C VAL A 159 13.38 -3.84 -16.79
N TYR A 160 13.47 -4.68 -15.77
CA TYR A 160 14.73 -5.15 -15.21
C TYR A 160 14.78 -6.66 -15.23
N ARG A 161 15.95 -7.23 -15.54
CA ARG A 161 16.26 -8.62 -15.25
C ARG A 161 17.05 -8.69 -13.96
N SER A 162 16.59 -9.51 -13.02
CA SER A 162 17.36 -9.81 -11.80
C SER A 162 18.36 -10.93 -12.11
N LYS A 163 19.63 -10.72 -11.79
CA LYS A 163 20.66 -11.76 -11.89
C LYS A 163 21.75 -11.54 -10.86
N ASN A 164 22.09 -12.57 -10.10
CA ASN A 164 23.14 -12.50 -9.06
C ASN A 164 22.95 -11.30 -8.12
N ASN A 165 21.71 -11.06 -7.68
CA ASN A 165 21.33 -9.94 -6.82
C ASN A 165 21.59 -8.54 -7.43
N ARG A 166 21.61 -8.42 -8.76
CA ARG A 166 21.71 -7.15 -9.50
C ARG A 166 20.52 -6.96 -10.42
N PHE A 167 20.06 -5.71 -10.52
CA PHE A 167 19.01 -5.29 -11.45
C PHE A 167 19.66 -4.76 -12.73
N LEU A 168 19.59 -5.55 -13.80
CA LEU A 168 20.04 -5.14 -15.13
C LEU A 168 18.86 -4.52 -15.86
N LYS A 169 18.96 -3.24 -16.20
CA LYS A 169 17.89 -2.53 -16.93
C LYS A 169 17.88 -3.01 -18.38
N ILE A 170 16.77 -3.63 -18.78
CA ILE A 170 16.54 -4.11 -20.14
C ILE A 170 15.88 -3.01 -20.97
N ALA A 171 14.87 -2.35 -20.41
CA ALA A 171 14.11 -1.32 -21.11
C ALA A 171 13.59 -0.22 -20.18
N GLU A 172 13.28 0.93 -20.77
CA GLU A 172 12.64 2.06 -20.09
C GLU A 172 11.82 2.87 -21.09
N THR A 173 10.64 3.33 -20.68
CA THR A 173 9.82 4.24 -21.50
C THR A 173 10.22 5.70 -21.32
N ALA A 174 9.78 6.56 -22.23
CA ALA A 174 9.84 8.01 -22.03
C ALA A 174 9.05 8.46 -20.77
N ASP A 175 9.37 9.67 -20.29
CA ASP A 175 8.66 10.33 -19.18
C ASP A 175 7.29 10.87 -19.65
N GLU A 176 6.21 10.11 -19.41
CA GLU A 176 4.84 10.47 -19.78
C GLU A 176 4.15 11.30 -18.70
N ARG A 177 4.55 12.57 -18.54
CA ARG A 177 3.99 13.49 -17.52
C ARG A 177 2.48 13.76 -17.62
N TYR A 178 1.85 13.34 -18.71
CA TYR A 178 0.42 13.48 -18.93
C TYR A 178 -0.40 12.31 -18.37
N ARG A 179 0.26 11.28 -17.81
CA ARG A 179 -0.35 10.10 -17.19
C ARG A 179 0.18 9.94 -15.78
N ASN A 180 -0.61 9.38 -14.88
CA ASN A 180 -0.21 8.94 -13.55
C ASN A 180 -0.42 7.42 -13.44
N ASN A 181 0.64 6.63 -13.59
CA ASN A 181 0.57 5.18 -13.42
C ASN A 181 0.26 4.84 -11.96
N ILE A 182 -0.66 3.89 -11.77
CA ILE A 182 -1.20 3.47 -10.47
C ILE A 182 -1.13 1.96 -10.24
N GLY A 183 -0.60 1.20 -11.19
CA GLY A 183 -0.31 -0.23 -11.05
C GLY A 183 0.05 -0.85 -12.39
N VAL A 184 0.64 -2.03 -12.33
CA VAL A 184 1.07 -2.77 -13.52
C VAL A 184 0.91 -4.27 -13.31
N ASP A 185 0.45 -4.97 -14.33
CA ASP A 185 0.40 -6.43 -14.39
C ASP A 185 1.05 -6.87 -15.71
N VAL A 186 1.60 -8.08 -15.74
CA VAL A 186 2.32 -8.63 -16.91
C VAL A 186 1.81 -10.04 -17.17
N ALA A 187 1.46 -10.34 -18.43
CA ALA A 187 1.04 -11.66 -18.89
C ALA A 187 0.98 -11.69 -20.42
N ASP A 188 1.17 -12.86 -21.04
CA ASP A 188 0.88 -13.08 -22.47
C ASP A 188 -0.62 -13.40 -22.65
N ILE A 189 -1.43 -12.36 -22.81
CA ILE A 189 -2.89 -12.50 -22.99
C ILE A 189 -3.25 -12.67 -24.46
N ASN A 190 -2.45 -12.12 -25.39
CA ASN A 190 -2.74 -12.26 -26.82
C ASN A 190 -2.18 -13.57 -27.42
N GLY A 191 -1.34 -14.29 -26.69
CA GLY A 191 -0.84 -15.63 -27.03
C GLY A 191 0.28 -15.63 -28.07
N ASN A 192 1.04 -14.54 -28.19
CA ASN A 192 2.11 -14.42 -29.17
C ASN A 192 3.51 -14.81 -28.63
N GLY A 193 3.60 -15.20 -27.37
CA GLY A 193 4.85 -15.58 -26.71
C GLY A 193 5.64 -14.42 -26.09
N TYR A 194 5.12 -13.18 -26.12
CA TYR A 194 5.67 -12.03 -25.42
C TYR A 194 4.67 -11.54 -24.39
N ALA A 195 5.05 -11.52 -23.11
CA ALA A 195 4.13 -11.01 -22.10
C ALA A 195 3.89 -9.51 -22.28
N GLU A 196 2.62 -9.10 -22.37
CA GLU A 196 2.27 -7.70 -22.44
C GLU A 196 2.29 -7.05 -21.05
N ILE A 197 2.63 -5.77 -21.02
CA ILE A 197 2.67 -4.96 -19.81
C ILE A 197 1.42 -4.09 -19.74
N PHE A 198 0.49 -4.47 -18.86
CA PHE A 198 -0.77 -3.76 -18.62
C PHE A 198 -0.57 -2.69 -17.56
N VAL A 199 -0.41 -1.43 -17.99
CA VAL A 199 -0.22 -0.30 -17.09
C VAL A 199 -1.54 0.40 -16.84
N SER A 200 -2.08 0.22 -15.63
CA SER A 200 -3.24 0.98 -15.17
C SER A 200 -2.80 2.40 -14.81
N GLY A 201 -3.46 3.39 -15.40
CA GLY A 201 -3.09 4.80 -15.25
C GLY A 201 -4.28 5.73 -15.09
N LEU A 202 -4.05 6.90 -14.53
CA LEU A 202 -4.96 8.03 -14.55
C LEU A 202 -4.43 9.11 -15.49
N ASP A 203 -5.30 10.00 -15.96
CA ASP A 203 -4.89 11.22 -16.65
C ASP A 203 -4.03 12.14 -15.73
N SER A 204 -3.46 13.19 -16.31
CA SER A 204 -2.62 14.16 -15.60
C SER A 204 -3.31 14.84 -14.42
N HIS A 205 -4.64 14.93 -14.46
CA HIS A 205 -5.46 15.54 -13.42
C HIS A 205 -5.98 14.52 -12.40
N ARG A 206 -5.68 13.22 -12.55
CA ARG A 206 -6.15 12.11 -11.72
C ARG A 206 -7.68 11.99 -11.67
N LYS A 207 -8.39 12.39 -12.74
CA LYS A 207 -9.87 12.45 -12.81
C LYS A 207 -10.49 11.46 -13.80
N GLY A 208 -9.69 10.86 -14.65
CA GLY A 208 -10.09 9.85 -15.61
C GLY A 208 -9.06 8.74 -15.67
N VAL A 209 -9.51 7.54 -16.05
CA VAL A 209 -8.59 6.44 -16.37
C VAL A 209 -7.97 6.70 -17.73
N SER A 210 -6.66 6.59 -17.78
CA SER A 210 -5.87 6.62 -19.00
C SER A 210 -4.78 5.57 -18.84
N SER A 211 -5.10 4.34 -19.20
CA SER A 211 -4.21 3.18 -19.14
C SER A 211 -3.53 2.95 -20.49
N MET A 212 -2.47 2.14 -20.49
CA MET A 212 -1.76 1.73 -21.71
C MET A 212 -1.33 0.27 -21.62
N VAL A 213 -1.11 -0.35 -22.77
CA VAL A 213 -0.50 -1.67 -22.87
C VAL A 213 0.75 -1.57 -23.73
N LEU A 214 1.85 -2.09 -23.19
CA LEU A 214 3.15 -2.15 -23.87
C LEU A 214 3.45 -3.61 -24.22
N GLU A 215 4.16 -3.82 -25.31
CA GLU A 215 4.63 -5.14 -25.75
C GLU A 215 6.04 -4.99 -26.31
N TRP A 216 6.86 -6.02 -26.14
CA TRP A 216 8.19 -6.06 -26.74
C TRP A 216 8.08 -6.32 -28.25
N ASN A 217 8.76 -5.52 -29.06
CA ASN A 217 8.77 -5.70 -30.53
C ASN A 217 10.04 -6.39 -31.06
N GLY A 218 10.90 -6.88 -30.17
CA GLY A 218 12.21 -7.45 -30.48
C GLY A 218 13.39 -6.55 -30.14
N ASP A 219 13.18 -5.24 -29.96
CA ASP A 219 14.24 -4.27 -29.66
C ASP A 219 13.86 -3.29 -28.55
N HIS A 220 12.62 -2.81 -28.53
CA HIS A 220 12.13 -1.88 -27.53
C HIS A 220 10.66 -2.13 -27.17
N LEU A 221 10.23 -1.55 -26.06
CA LEU A 221 8.83 -1.53 -25.68
C LEU A 221 8.02 -0.64 -26.64
N LYS A 222 7.06 -1.25 -27.31
CA LYS A 222 6.08 -0.57 -28.15
C LYS A 222 4.76 -0.48 -27.43
N LYS A 223 4.12 0.68 -27.49
CA LYS A 223 2.75 0.85 -27.02
C LYS A 223 1.77 0.28 -28.05
N ILE A 224 1.04 -0.76 -27.69
CA ILE A 224 0.03 -1.41 -28.54
C ILE A 224 -1.38 -0.91 -28.25
N VAL A 225 -1.63 -0.38 -27.04
CA VAL A 225 -2.86 0.31 -26.66
C VAL A 225 -2.51 1.56 -25.87
N ASP A 226 -3.15 2.70 -26.19
CA ASP A 226 -2.97 3.97 -25.49
C ASP A 226 -4.30 4.59 -25.06
N ASN A 227 -4.26 5.43 -24.02
CA ASN A 227 -5.39 6.17 -23.47
C ASN A 227 -6.65 5.31 -23.25
N SER A 228 -6.43 4.06 -22.80
CA SER A 228 -7.50 3.12 -22.54
C SER A 228 -8.31 3.54 -21.30
N PRO A 229 -9.66 3.53 -21.35
CA PRO A 229 -10.52 3.91 -20.22
C PRO A 229 -10.72 2.78 -19.20
N TRP A 230 -9.84 1.77 -19.19
CA TRP A 230 -9.95 0.56 -18.38
C TRP A 230 -8.86 0.49 -17.33
N TYR A 231 -9.21 0.14 -16.10
CA TYR A 231 -8.25 -0.48 -15.18
C TYR A 231 -8.00 -1.92 -15.64
N TYR A 232 -6.77 -2.39 -15.44
CA TYR A 232 -6.33 -3.74 -15.78
C TYR A 232 -5.71 -4.44 -14.57
N ARG A 233 -6.01 -5.73 -14.45
CA ARG A 233 -5.36 -6.69 -13.54
C ARG A 233 -5.29 -8.05 -14.19
N VAL A 234 -4.24 -8.80 -13.90
CA VAL A 234 -4.12 -10.21 -14.27
C VAL A 234 -4.50 -11.07 -13.07
N ALA A 235 -5.27 -12.13 -13.32
CA ALA A 235 -5.60 -13.15 -12.34
C ALA A 235 -5.43 -14.54 -12.95
N GLU A 236 -5.21 -15.54 -12.09
CA GLU A 236 -5.06 -16.94 -12.50
C GLU A 236 -6.02 -17.84 -11.71
N PRO A 237 -7.31 -17.86 -12.07
CA PRO A 237 -8.27 -18.76 -11.44
C PRO A 237 -7.90 -20.23 -11.70
N SER A 238 -7.96 -21.05 -10.64
CA SER A 238 -7.64 -22.48 -10.71
C SER A 238 -8.37 -23.17 -11.87
N GLY A 239 -7.63 -23.90 -12.71
CA GLY A 239 -8.18 -24.65 -13.84
C GLY A 239 -8.63 -23.82 -15.06
N ARG A 240 -8.47 -22.49 -15.06
CA ARG A 240 -8.79 -21.63 -16.22
C ARG A 240 -7.58 -20.98 -16.88
N GLY A 241 -6.40 -21.06 -16.26
CA GLY A 241 -5.21 -20.35 -16.69
C GLY A 241 -5.31 -18.85 -16.44
N ILE A 242 -4.38 -18.10 -17.03
CA ILE A 242 -4.26 -16.66 -16.86
C ILE A 242 -5.40 -15.95 -17.61
N ILE A 243 -6.02 -14.96 -16.95
CA ILE A 243 -7.04 -14.09 -17.52
C ILE A 243 -6.74 -12.61 -17.26
N LEU A 244 -7.16 -11.76 -18.20
CA LEU A 244 -7.14 -10.30 -18.03
C LEU A 244 -8.49 -9.81 -17.51
N LEU A 245 -8.47 -9.11 -16.38
CA LEU A 245 -9.61 -8.44 -15.80
C LEU A 245 -9.62 -6.95 -16.21
N GLY A 246 -10.80 -6.44 -16.51
CA GLY A 246 -11.05 -5.05 -16.88
C GLY A 246 -12.17 -4.43 -16.06
N GLN A 247 -11.97 -3.18 -15.63
CA GLN A 247 -13.03 -2.31 -15.12
C GLN A 247 -13.01 -0.98 -15.86
N ARG A 248 -14.08 -0.69 -16.62
CA ARG A 248 -14.18 0.58 -17.36
C ARG A 248 -14.62 1.71 -16.45
N GLN A 249 -13.92 2.85 -16.52
CA GLN A 249 -14.35 4.06 -15.84
C GLN A 249 -15.44 4.78 -16.66
N LYS A 250 -16.71 4.49 -16.36
CA LYS A 250 -17.87 5.18 -16.98
C LYS A 250 -18.43 6.32 -16.12
N GLN A 251 -18.18 6.29 -14.81
CA GLN A 251 -18.75 7.22 -13.83
C GLN A 251 -17.67 8.15 -13.26
N ARG A 252 -18.07 9.09 -12.39
CA ARG A 252 -17.12 9.92 -11.61
C ARG A 252 -16.65 9.23 -10.32
N ASP A 253 -17.13 8.01 -10.05
CA ASP A 253 -16.76 7.17 -8.91
C ASP A 253 -15.86 6.02 -9.38
N PRO A 254 -14.61 5.90 -8.90
CA PRO A 254 -13.71 4.81 -9.29
C PRO A 254 -14.10 3.44 -8.70
N PHE A 255 -14.98 3.38 -7.70
CA PHE A 255 -15.37 2.12 -7.02
C PHE A 255 -16.65 1.47 -7.57
N ARG A 256 -17.06 1.89 -8.76
CA ARG A 256 -18.24 1.37 -9.46
C ARG A 256 -17.90 0.99 -10.88
N GLY A 257 -18.47 -0.11 -11.34
CA GLY A 257 -18.28 -0.56 -12.71
C GLY A 257 -18.57 -2.02 -12.89
N GLU A 258 -18.52 -2.45 -14.14
CA GLU A 258 -18.58 -3.87 -14.48
C GLU A 258 -17.16 -4.43 -14.41
N LEU A 259 -16.99 -5.52 -13.66
CA LEU A 259 -15.81 -6.36 -13.72
C LEU A 259 -16.00 -7.33 -14.89
N GLN A 260 -15.08 -7.32 -15.83
CA GLN A 260 -15.18 -8.08 -17.06
C GLN A 260 -13.87 -8.81 -17.34
N GLU A 261 -13.95 -10.01 -17.90
CA GLU A 261 -12.82 -10.65 -18.57
C GLU A 261 -12.62 -9.96 -19.92
N MET A 262 -11.35 -9.70 -20.25
CA MET A 262 -10.93 -8.95 -21.43
C MET A 262 -10.14 -9.89 -22.34
N VAL A 263 -10.32 -9.75 -23.65
CA VAL A 263 -9.62 -10.53 -24.67
C VAL A 263 -9.01 -9.62 -25.72
N TRP A 264 -7.93 -10.09 -26.35
CA TRP A 264 -7.35 -9.41 -27.49
C TRP A 264 -8.19 -9.65 -28.73
N ALA A 265 -8.82 -8.59 -29.25
CA ALA A 265 -9.58 -8.64 -30.49
C ALA A 265 -9.58 -7.27 -31.17
N GLN A 266 -9.61 -7.27 -32.50
CA GLN A 266 -9.68 -6.03 -33.30
C GLN A 266 -8.52 -5.06 -33.02
N GLY A 267 -7.32 -5.59 -32.69
CA GLY A 267 -6.13 -4.79 -32.40
C GLY A 267 -6.17 -4.06 -31.06
N THR A 268 -7.03 -4.47 -30.13
CA THR A 268 -7.11 -3.92 -28.77
C THR A 268 -7.68 -4.94 -27.78
N TYR A 269 -7.76 -4.55 -26.50
CA TYR A 269 -8.41 -5.37 -25.46
C TYR A 269 -9.87 -4.96 -25.30
N VAL A 270 -10.78 -5.90 -25.54
CA VAL A 270 -12.23 -5.69 -25.47
C VAL A 270 -12.87 -6.62 -24.41
N PRO A 271 -13.97 -6.21 -23.77
CA PRO A 271 -14.66 -7.07 -22.82
C PRO A 271 -15.33 -8.24 -23.53
N GLU A 272 -15.17 -9.45 -22.99
CA GLU A 272 -15.79 -10.67 -23.49
C GLU A 272 -16.90 -11.16 -22.55
N LYS A 273 -16.57 -11.30 -21.26
CA LYS A 273 -17.46 -11.90 -20.27
C LYS A 273 -17.60 -11.00 -19.06
N LYS A 274 -18.83 -10.78 -18.61
CA LYS A 274 -19.10 -10.08 -17.35
C LYS A 274 -18.98 -11.05 -16.18
N ILE A 275 -18.21 -10.67 -15.16
CA ILE A 275 -18.06 -11.44 -13.92
C ILE A 275 -19.06 -10.93 -12.87
N LEU A 276 -18.98 -9.64 -12.53
CA LEU A 276 -19.72 -9.04 -11.43
C LEU A 276 -19.93 -7.53 -11.69
N TYR A 277 -20.98 -6.94 -11.11
CA TYR A 277 -21.09 -5.48 -11.00
C TYR A 277 -20.54 -5.00 -9.65
N LEU A 278 -19.45 -4.24 -9.67
CA LEU A 278 -18.82 -3.66 -8.49
C LEU A 278 -19.60 -2.43 -8.02
N LYS A 279 -19.96 -2.41 -6.73
CA LYS A 279 -20.71 -1.29 -6.11
C LYS A 279 -19.86 -0.41 -5.19
N ARG A 280 -18.86 -1.00 -4.54
CA ARG A 280 -18.00 -0.35 -3.53
C ARG A 280 -16.56 -0.92 -3.54
N ASN A 281 -16.14 -1.45 -4.68
CA ASN A 281 -14.86 -2.11 -4.88
C ASN A 281 -14.24 -1.57 -6.18
N ASN A 282 -12.92 -1.58 -6.26
CA ASN A 282 -12.18 -1.15 -7.44
C ASN A 282 -11.21 -2.26 -7.83
N LEU A 283 -11.05 -2.47 -9.13
CA LEU A 283 -10.22 -3.54 -9.69
C LEU A 283 -8.78 -3.50 -9.21
N MET A 284 -8.22 -2.34 -8.89
CA MET A 284 -6.83 -2.21 -8.45
C MET A 284 -6.48 -3.05 -7.21
N GLY A 285 -7.49 -3.38 -6.39
CA GLY A 285 -7.36 -4.19 -5.18
C GLY A 285 -8.39 -5.31 -5.14
N LEU A 286 -8.49 -6.03 -6.25
CA LEU A 286 -9.36 -7.17 -6.43
C LEU A 286 -8.62 -8.27 -7.20
N THR A 287 -8.94 -9.51 -6.88
CA THR A 287 -8.56 -10.69 -7.69
C THR A 287 -9.70 -11.71 -7.73
N VAL A 288 -9.60 -12.68 -8.63
CA VAL A 288 -10.56 -13.79 -8.80
C VAL A 288 -9.81 -15.10 -8.65
N GLY A 289 -10.32 -16.02 -7.85
CA GLY A 289 -9.68 -17.32 -7.65
C GLY A 289 -10.41 -18.21 -6.65
N ASP A 290 -9.90 -19.42 -6.48
CA ASP A 290 -10.40 -20.39 -5.51
C ASP A 290 -9.83 -20.08 -4.11
N VAL A 291 -10.47 -19.14 -3.42
CA VAL A 291 -10.09 -18.74 -2.06
C VAL A 291 -10.57 -19.72 -0.99
N MET A 292 -11.64 -20.47 -1.28
CA MET A 292 -12.25 -21.41 -0.33
C MET A 292 -11.67 -22.82 -0.44
N ASN A 293 -10.81 -23.08 -1.43
CA ASN A 293 -10.23 -24.37 -1.74
C ASN A 293 -11.33 -25.43 -1.98
N ASP A 294 -12.36 -25.03 -2.73
CA ASP A 294 -13.53 -25.84 -3.07
C ASP A 294 -13.91 -25.75 -4.57
N ASP A 295 -12.95 -25.37 -5.40
CA ASP A 295 -13.05 -25.14 -6.85
C ASP A 295 -13.96 -23.97 -7.27
N ARG A 296 -14.59 -23.25 -6.33
CA ARG A 296 -15.41 -22.08 -6.68
C ARG A 296 -14.54 -20.84 -6.83
N HIS A 297 -14.62 -20.21 -8.00
CA HIS A 297 -13.98 -18.93 -8.24
C HIS A 297 -14.77 -17.79 -7.60
N MET A 298 -14.21 -17.25 -6.52
CA MET A 298 -14.76 -16.13 -5.78
C MET A 298 -13.97 -14.86 -6.11
N VAL A 299 -14.57 -13.72 -5.83
CA VAL A 299 -13.92 -12.42 -5.90
C VAL A 299 -13.39 -12.07 -4.50
N VAL A 300 -12.08 -11.85 -4.38
CA VAL A 300 -11.47 -11.29 -3.18
C VAL A 300 -11.14 -9.84 -3.44
N ALA A 301 -11.70 -8.92 -2.65
CA ALA A 301 -11.58 -7.48 -2.93
C ALA A 301 -11.60 -6.63 -1.67
N TYR A 302 -10.89 -5.50 -1.73
CA TYR A 302 -11.07 -4.43 -0.75
C TYR A 302 -12.34 -3.64 -1.01
N ASN A 303 -13.04 -3.24 0.05
CA ASN A 303 -13.99 -2.14 -0.03
C ASN A 303 -13.29 -0.77 0.08
N GLN A 304 -14.06 0.31 -0.04
CA GLN A 304 -13.56 1.69 0.09
C GLN A 304 -12.85 2.03 1.42
N GLY A 305 -13.06 1.24 2.49
CA GLY A 305 -12.41 1.39 3.79
C GLY A 305 -11.15 0.53 3.96
N ASP A 306 -10.68 -0.12 2.90
CA ASP A 306 -9.62 -1.14 2.89
C ASP A 306 -9.92 -2.36 3.80
N TYR A 307 -11.19 -2.73 3.97
CA TYR A 307 -11.54 -4.04 4.55
C TYR A 307 -11.64 -5.07 3.43
N LEU A 308 -10.97 -6.20 3.62
CA LEU A 308 -11.00 -7.31 2.69
C LEU A 308 -12.35 -8.04 2.74
N GLN A 309 -12.83 -8.48 1.59
CA GLN A 309 -14.10 -9.19 1.43
C GLN A 309 -13.93 -10.39 0.50
N VAL A 310 -14.71 -11.44 0.75
CA VAL A 310 -14.93 -12.55 -0.18
C VAL A 310 -16.35 -12.43 -0.71
N ILE A 311 -16.49 -12.36 -2.04
CA ILE A 311 -17.73 -12.04 -2.73
C ILE A 311 -18.00 -13.13 -3.78
N ASP A 312 -19.22 -13.66 -3.80
CA ASP A 312 -19.64 -14.61 -4.84
C ASP A 312 -19.88 -13.92 -6.19
N PRO A 313 -19.96 -14.66 -7.32
CA PRO A 313 -20.24 -14.06 -8.63
C PRO A 313 -21.58 -13.27 -8.71
N PRO A 314 -22.68 -13.69 -8.04
CA PRO A 314 -23.88 -12.87 -7.88
C PRO A 314 -23.69 -11.53 -7.16
N GLY A 315 -22.64 -11.37 -6.34
CA GLY A 315 -22.30 -10.14 -5.61
C GLY A 315 -22.68 -10.16 -4.12
N LYS A 316 -23.04 -11.31 -3.56
CA LYS A 316 -23.23 -11.52 -2.12
C LYS A 316 -21.86 -11.60 -1.45
N VAL A 317 -21.72 -10.85 -0.36
CA VAL A 317 -20.53 -10.92 0.50
C VAL A 317 -20.67 -12.13 1.41
N GLU A 318 -19.85 -13.15 1.20
CA GLU A 318 -19.79 -14.34 2.06
C GLU A 318 -18.99 -14.07 3.33
N TRP A 319 -17.93 -13.26 3.23
CA TRP A 319 -17.09 -12.91 4.36
C TRP A 319 -16.53 -11.49 4.22
N LYS A 320 -16.29 -10.85 5.36
CA LYS A 320 -15.65 -9.54 5.45
C LYS A 320 -14.74 -9.50 6.68
N ASP A 321 -13.52 -8.99 6.49
CA ASP A 321 -12.59 -8.75 7.59
C ASP A 321 -13.09 -7.60 8.49
N ASN A 322 -12.77 -7.70 9.77
CA ASN A 322 -12.97 -6.64 10.75
C ASN A 322 -11.72 -5.77 10.93
N ALA A 323 -10.57 -6.21 10.43
CA ALA A 323 -9.37 -5.40 10.33
C ALA A 323 -9.24 -4.76 8.96
N TYR A 324 -8.66 -3.57 8.93
CA TYR A 324 -8.20 -2.99 7.68
C TYR A 324 -6.87 -3.60 7.28
N LEU A 325 -6.74 -3.90 6.00
CA LEU A 325 -5.51 -4.26 5.32
C LEU A 325 -5.24 -3.18 4.25
N GLY A 326 -4.28 -3.41 3.35
CA GLY A 326 -3.88 -2.47 2.32
C GLY A 326 -3.34 -1.15 2.87
N GLY A 327 -3.88 -0.03 2.38
CA GLY A 327 -3.38 1.31 2.67
C GLY A 327 -2.45 1.84 1.59
N SER A 328 -2.97 2.11 0.39
CA SER A 328 -2.21 2.78 -0.67
C SER A 328 -2.18 4.29 -0.50
N MET A 329 -1.13 4.93 -1.01
CA MET A 329 -1.05 6.39 -1.17
C MET A 329 -1.54 6.86 -2.54
N LEU A 330 -1.84 5.95 -3.46
CA LEU A 330 -2.37 6.27 -4.78
C LEU A 330 -3.84 6.66 -4.69
N TYR A 331 -4.25 7.68 -5.45
CA TYR A 331 -5.59 8.24 -5.35
C TYR A 331 -6.11 8.75 -6.68
N PHE A 332 -7.44 8.74 -6.76
CA PHE A 332 -8.25 9.43 -7.74
C PHE A 332 -8.80 10.73 -7.14
N LEU A 333 -8.90 11.80 -7.92
CA LEU A 333 -9.49 13.06 -7.49
C LEU A 333 -10.96 13.10 -7.86
N LEU A 334 -11.80 13.09 -6.82
CA LEU A 334 -13.24 13.23 -7.01
C LEU A 334 -13.57 14.65 -7.51
N PRO A 335 -14.55 14.77 -8.43
CA PRO A 335 -15.05 16.07 -8.82
C PRO A 335 -15.61 16.81 -7.61
N LYS A 336 -15.38 18.13 -7.57
CA LYS A 336 -15.91 19.01 -6.53
C LYS A 336 -17.44 18.97 -6.53
N ALA A 337 -18.08 18.90 -5.35
CA ALA A 337 -19.54 18.97 -5.26
C ALA A 337 -20.07 20.43 -5.37
N GLY A 338 -19.20 21.43 -5.15
CA GLY A 338 -19.51 22.86 -5.31
C GLY A 338 -18.28 23.70 -5.71
N ARG A 339 -18.49 24.98 -6.03
CA ARG A 339 -17.40 25.90 -6.47
C ARG A 339 -16.35 26.16 -5.37
N GLU A 340 -16.76 26.13 -4.11
CA GLU A 340 -15.91 26.45 -2.95
C GLU A 340 -15.27 25.22 -2.29
N GLU A 341 -15.62 24.00 -2.74
CA GLU A 341 -15.03 22.78 -2.17
C GLU A 341 -13.62 22.49 -2.74
N THR A 342 -12.77 21.94 -1.88
CA THR A 342 -11.48 21.37 -2.29
C THR A 342 -11.68 20.00 -2.93
N GLU A 343 -10.78 19.64 -3.84
CA GLU A 343 -10.83 18.31 -4.46
C GLU A 343 -10.55 17.24 -3.40
N ARG A 344 -11.42 16.24 -3.34
CA ARG A 344 -11.31 15.14 -2.38
C ARG A 344 -10.53 13.99 -3.01
N ARG A 345 -9.56 13.48 -2.25
CA ARG A 345 -8.83 12.27 -2.64
C ARG A 345 -9.67 11.05 -2.29
N GLN A 346 -9.87 10.19 -3.27
CA GLN A 346 -10.34 8.84 -3.07
C GLN A 346 -9.16 7.90 -3.28
N TYR A 347 -8.63 7.34 -2.18
CA TYR A 347 -7.52 6.39 -2.25
C TYR A 347 -7.95 5.11 -2.96
N LEU A 348 -7.06 4.60 -3.81
CA LEU A 348 -7.24 3.33 -4.51
C LEU A 348 -6.74 2.19 -3.62
N PRO A 349 -7.36 1.01 -3.67
CA PRO A 349 -6.94 -0.12 -2.85
C PRO A 349 -5.61 -0.70 -3.34
N MET A 350 -4.86 -1.35 -2.45
CA MET A 350 -3.67 -2.13 -2.82
C MET A 350 -4.08 -3.45 -3.47
N ARG A 351 -3.18 -4.07 -4.24
CA ARG A 351 -3.36 -5.41 -4.78
C ARG A 351 -3.62 -6.45 -3.67
N VAL A 352 -4.36 -7.50 -4.02
CA VAL A 352 -4.49 -8.76 -3.28
C VAL A 352 -4.19 -9.92 -4.24
N ARG A 353 -3.59 -11.01 -3.76
CA ARG A 353 -3.28 -12.22 -4.53
C ARG A 353 -3.89 -13.47 -3.88
N ILE A 354 -4.15 -14.49 -4.70
CA ILE A 354 -4.61 -15.82 -4.27
C ILE A 354 -3.66 -16.84 -4.89
N GLU A 355 -2.76 -17.40 -4.09
CA GLU A 355 -1.67 -18.27 -4.56
C GLU A 355 -1.34 -19.31 -3.48
N ASP A 356 -0.93 -20.51 -3.89
CA ASP A 356 -0.42 -21.56 -3.00
C ASP A 356 1.07 -21.26 -2.75
N ILE A 357 1.38 -20.69 -1.58
CA ILE A 357 2.72 -20.19 -1.30
C ILE A 357 3.56 -21.16 -0.44
N ASP A 358 2.94 -22.20 0.11
CA ASP A 358 3.62 -23.22 0.90
C ASP A 358 3.67 -24.59 0.22
N GLY A 359 3.02 -24.74 -0.94
CA GLY A 359 3.05 -25.92 -1.79
C GLY A 359 2.17 -27.07 -1.28
N ASP A 360 1.23 -26.80 -0.36
CA ASP A 360 0.35 -27.83 0.20
C ASP A 360 -0.87 -28.17 -0.69
N GLY A 361 -1.02 -27.46 -1.82
CA GLY A 361 -2.12 -27.61 -2.77
C GLY A 361 -3.33 -26.73 -2.45
N LYS A 362 -3.31 -25.96 -1.36
CA LYS A 362 -4.32 -24.95 -1.02
C LYS A 362 -3.77 -23.56 -1.29
N LYS A 363 -4.68 -22.65 -1.61
CA LYS A 363 -4.34 -21.27 -1.89
C LYS A 363 -4.56 -20.38 -0.67
N GLU A 364 -3.61 -19.48 -0.48
CA GLU A 364 -3.64 -18.43 0.52
C GLU A 364 -4.03 -17.09 -0.13
N VAL A 365 -4.55 -16.19 0.69
CA VAL A 365 -4.74 -14.78 0.33
C VAL A 365 -3.59 -13.95 0.87
N ILE A 366 -2.88 -13.29 -0.04
CA ILE A 366 -1.74 -12.43 0.28
C ILE A 366 -2.17 -10.97 0.13
N ALA A 367 -1.91 -10.20 1.18
CA ALA A 367 -2.28 -8.79 1.28
C ALA A 367 -1.19 -7.99 1.99
N ALA A 368 -0.99 -6.72 1.61
CA ALA A 368 -0.16 -5.82 2.40
C ALA A 368 -0.97 -5.19 3.55
N LYS A 369 -0.29 -4.71 4.60
CA LYS A 369 -0.85 -3.87 5.67
C LYS A 369 0.11 -2.73 5.98
N ASN A 370 -0.27 -1.52 5.59
CA ASN A 370 0.44 -0.30 5.94
C ASN A 370 -0.20 0.36 7.18
N HIS A 371 0.63 0.64 8.19
CA HIS A 371 0.19 1.18 9.47
C HIS A 371 0.18 2.71 9.45
N ASP A 372 -1.03 3.27 9.47
CA ASP A 372 -1.28 4.71 9.45
C ASP A 372 -0.92 5.36 10.80
N MET A 373 -0.17 6.46 10.76
CA MET A 373 0.17 7.27 11.93
C MET A 373 -1.05 7.89 12.62
N ALA A 374 -2.06 8.30 11.85
CA ALA A 374 -3.21 9.04 12.35
C ALA A 374 -4.42 8.13 12.64
N GLY A 375 -4.24 6.81 12.65
CA GLY A 375 -5.33 5.85 12.88
C GLY A 375 -6.50 5.98 11.92
N ARG A 376 -6.28 6.59 10.73
CA ARG A 376 -7.30 6.91 9.72
C ARG A 376 -8.43 7.85 10.20
N TYR A 377 -8.23 8.62 11.28
CA TYR A 377 -9.22 9.60 11.77
C TYR A 377 -9.36 10.85 10.88
N LEU A 378 -8.44 11.04 9.92
CA LEU A 378 -8.43 12.17 8.99
C LEU A 378 -8.58 11.64 7.56
N ASP A 379 -9.79 11.71 7.01
CA ASP A 379 -10.13 11.21 5.66
C ASP A 379 -9.21 11.75 4.54
N GLN A 380 -8.60 12.92 4.74
CA GLN A 380 -7.72 13.58 3.75
C GLN A 380 -6.22 13.39 4.00
N PHE A 381 -5.82 12.83 5.15
CA PHE A 381 -4.42 12.70 5.54
C PHE A 381 -4.10 11.24 5.88
N ARG A 382 -3.32 10.61 4.99
CA ARG A 382 -2.80 9.26 5.14
C ARG A 382 -1.28 9.36 5.19
N LYS A 383 -0.65 8.79 6.22
CA LYS A 383 0.81 8.72 6.34
C LYS A 383 1.19 7.43 7.04
N PHE A 384 2.10 6.67 6.44
CA PHE A 384 2.49 5.35 6.92
C PHE A 384 3.91 5.37 7.49
N LYS A 385 4.13 4.68 8.63
CA LYS A 385 5.46 4.50 9.24
C LYS A 385 6.07 3.14 8.90
N ASN A 386 5.23 2.11 8.82
CA ASN A 386 5.65 0.74 8.60
C ASN A 386 4.63 -0.01 7.73
N GLY A 387 5.13 -0.99 6.99
CA GLY A 387 4.35 -1.94 6.22
C GLY A 387 4.73 -3.38 6.56
N GLN A 388 3.85 -4.32 6.26
CA GLN A 388 4.11 -5.75 6.33
C GLN A 388 3.21 -6.48 5.33
N ILE A 389 3.62 -7.68 4.89
CA ILE A 389 2.75 -8.60 4.16
C ILE A 389 2.05 -9.50 5.18
N VAL A 390 0.78 -9.78 4.92
CA VAL A 390 -0.12 -10.62 5.71
C VAL A 390 -0.60 -11.75 4.79
N VAL A 391 -0.47 -12.98 5.28
CA VAL A 391 -0.95 -14.17 4.61
C VAL A 391 -2.12 -14.74 5.40
N LEU A 392 -3.21 -15.01 4.68
CA LEU A 392 -4.47 -15.49 5.22
C LEU A 392 -4.82 -16.81 4.55
N SER A 393 -5.46 -17.74 5.26
CA SER A 393 -6.04 -18.94 4.69
C SER A 393 -7.47 -19.13 5.15
N TRP A 394 -8.28 -19.79 4.32
CA TRP A 394 -9.67 -20.06 4.60
C TRP A 394 -9.81 -21.22 5.58
N ASP A 395 -10.39 -20.97 6.75
CA ASP A 395 -10.54 -21.97 7.82
C ASP A 395 -11.91 -22.67 7.85
N GLY A 396 -12.76 -22.41 6.84
CA GLY A 396 -14.15 -22.88 6.76
C GLY A 396 -15.19 -21.87 7.24
N ILE A 397 -14.78 -20.86 8.02
CA ILE A 397 -15.65 -19.76 8.49
C ILE A 397 -15.24 -18.44 7.83
N GLY A 398 -13.94 -18.23 7.65
CA GLY A 398 -13.40 -16.99 7.11
C GLY A 398 -11.92 -17.06 6.78
N LEU A 399 -11.38 -15.94 6.32
CA LEU A 399 -9.93 -15.78 6.15
C LEU A 399 -9.28 -15.53 7.51
N ALA A 400 -8.58 -16.55 8.01
CA ALA A 400 -7.77 -16.47 9.22
C ALA A 400 -6.32 -16.15 8.88
N ARG A 401 -5.65 -15.35 9.71
CA ARG A 401 -4.22 -15.05 9.53
C ARG A 401 -3.38 -16.28 9.83
N MET A 402 -2.60 -16.71 8.84
CA MET A 402 -1.59 -17.74 9.03
C MET A 402 -0.33 -17.13 9.62
N TRP A 403 0.22 -16.13 8.92
CA TRP A 403 1.47 -15.49 9.31
C TRP A 403 1.60 -14.09 8.71
N THR A 404 2.59 -13.34 9.20
CA THR A 404 2.95 -12.02 8.67
C THR A 404 4.45 -11.90 8.52
N THR A 405 4.92 -11.10 7.55
CA THR A 405 6.33 -10.70 7.52
C THR A 405 6.65 -9.79 8.71
N ARG A 406 7.94 -9.63 9.00
CA ARG A 406 8.40 -8.55 9.90
C ARG A 406 7.98 -7.19 9.34
N LYS A 407 7.68 -6.25 10.23
CA LYS A 407 7.46 -4.86 9.83
C LYS A 407 8.71 -4.27 9.21
N VAL A 408 8.52 -3.57 8.10
CA VAL A 408 9.57 -2.81 7.41
C VAL A 408 9.32 -1.33 7.58
N SER A 409 10.39 -0.55 7.73
CA SER A 409 10.29 0.91 7.84
C SER A 409 9.96 1.53 6.48
N GLY A 410 8.98 2.43 6.44
CA GLY A 410 8.34 2.90 5.21
C GLY A 410 7.02 2.18 4.96
N HIS A 411 6.50 2.24 3.74
CA HIS A 411 5.23 1.56 3.40
C HIS A 411 5.36 0.73 2.13
N ILE A 412 4.62 -0.36 2.08
CA ILE A 412 4.58 -1.23 0.90
C ILE A 412 3.72 -0.54 -0.16
N SER A 413 4.22 -0.34 -1.38
CA SER A 413 3.43 0.24 -2.47
C SER A 413 2.84 -0.82 -3.39
N ASP A 414 3.54 -1.93 -3.62
CA ASP A 414 3.03 -3.09 -4.37
C ASP A 414 3.80 -4.38 -4.03
N PHE A 415 3.28 -5.53 -4.44
CA PHE A 415 3.95 -6.83 -4.30
C PHE A 415 3.52 -7.82 -5.39
N PHE A 416 4.32 -8.86 -5.58
CA PHE A 416 3.99 -10.05 -6.37
C PHE A 416 4.67 -11.27 -5.76
N ILE A 417 4.29 -12.44 -6.25
CA ILE A 417 4.94 -13.73 -5.98
C ILE A 417 5.38 -14.28 -7.33
N GLY A 418 6.55 -14.90 -7.38
CA GLY A 418 7.09 -15.54 -8.57
C GLY A 418 8.62 -15.66 -8.53
N ASP A 419 9.17 -16.48 -9.42
CA ASP A 419 10.61 -16.71 -9.62
C ASP A 419 11.34 -15.44 -10.07
N PHE A 420 11.70 -14.60 -9.11
CA PHE A 420 12.17 -13.25 -9.35
C PHE A 420 13.62 -13.23 -9.84
N ASP A 421 14.44 -14.22 -9.49
CA ASP A 421 15.83 -14.34 -9.93
C ASP A 421 16.15 -15.49 -10.88
N ASN A 422 15.11 -16.17 -11.38
CA ASN A 422 15.17 -17.23 -12.39
C ASN A 422 15.94 -18.48 -11.90
N ASP A 423 15.76 -18.84 -10.64
CA ASP A 423 16.34 -20.04 -10.03
C ASP A 423 15.36 -21.23 -9.94
N GLY A 424 14.11 -21.02 -10.36
CA GLY A 424 13.02 -21.99 -10.34
C GLY A 424 12.26 -22.06 -9.02
N ILE A 425 12.50 -21.14 -8.09
CA ILE A 425 11.82 -21.06 -6.78
C ILE A 425 11.11 -19.71 -6.69
N ASP A 426 9.81 -19.74 -6.42
CA ASP A 426 9.04 -18.50 -6.27
C ASP A 426 9.42 -17.75 -4.99
N GLU A 427 9.47 -16.42 -5.09
CA GLU A 427 9.70 -15.55 -3.95
C GLU A 427 8.58 -14.55 -3.77
N LEU A 428 8.35 -14.14 -2.53
CA LEU A 428 7.48 -13.00 -2.22
C LEU A 428 8.29 -11.71 -2.34
N VAL A 429 7.93 -10.87 -3.31
CA VAL A 429 8.64 -9.62 -3.60
C VAL A 429 7.75 -8.42 -3.32
N ALA A 430 8.23 -7.50 -2.48
CA ALA A 430 7.49 -6.29 -2.10
C ALA A 430 8.31 -5.02 -2.35
N SER A 431 7.69 -3.99 -2.94
CA SER A 431 8.28 -2.65 -3.02
C SER A 431 7.96 -1.85 -1.77
N VAL A 432 8.97 -1.18 -1.24
CA VAL A 432 8.88 -0.36 -0.04
C VAL A 432 9.31 1.07 -0.36
N ILE A 433 8.41 2.01 -0.10
CA ILE A 433 8.70 3.44 -0.15
C ILE A 433 9.28 3.85 1.20
N VAL A 434 10.59 4.13 1.22
CA VAL A 434 11.30 4.61 2.41
C VAL A 434 11.10 6.11 2.58
N LYS A 435 11.04 6.85 1.46
CA LYS A 435 10.80 8.29 1.44
C LYS A 435 9.93 8.65 0.24
N GLU A 436 8.82 9.35 0.49
CA GLU A 436 7.87 9.69 -0.57
C GLU A 436 8.37 10.78 -1.54
N GLY A 437 9.26 11.66 -1.08
CA GLY A 437 9.70 12.82 -1.87
C GLY A 437 8.63 13.92 -2.01
N ALA A 438 7.61 13.93 -1.13
CA ALA A 438 6.48 14.86 -1.21
C ALA A 438 6.81 16.33 -0.89
N ILE A 439 8.01 16.59 -0.36
CA ILE A 439 8.50 17.95 -0.05
C ILE A 439 9.37 18.43 -1.22
N VAL A 440 9.21 19.69 -1.63
CA VAL A 440 10.04 20.33 -2.66
C VAL A 440 11.53 20.13 -2.32
N MET A 441 12.36 19.80 -3.32
CA MET A 441 13.78 19.40 -3.18
C MET A 441 14.05 18.04 -2.54
N THR A 442 13.05 17.21 -2.23
CA THR A 442 13.29 15.84 -1.74
C THR A 442 13.08 14.81 -2.84
N THR A 443 14.11 14.02 -3.10
CA THR A 443 14.01 12.87 -4.02
C THR A 443 13.31 11.71 -3.32
N PRO A 444 12.31 11.07 -3.96
CA PRO A 444 11.76 9.82 -3.46
C PRO A 444 12.84 8.74 -3.33
N ASN A 445 12.66 7.83 -2.38
CA ASN A 445 13.54 6.70 -2.18
C ASN A 445 12.70 5.43 -1.96
N SER A 446 12.87 4.46 -2.85
CA SER A 446 12.20 3.17 -2.79
C SER A 446 13.23 2.04 -2.77
N THR A 447 12.83 0.86 -2.33
CA THR A 447 13.64 -0.35 -2.39
C THR A 447 12.72 -1.55 -2.60
N ILE A 448 13.29 -2.69 -2.99
CA ILE A 448 12.57 -3.94 -3.11
C ILE A 448 13.11 -4.89 -2.03
N ILE A 449 12.20 -5.60 -1.40
CA ILE A 449 12.49 -6.66 -0.43
C ILE A 449 12.01 -7.96 -1.02
N VAL A 450 12.90 -8.95 -1.05
CA VAL A 450 12.63 -10.30 -1.54
C VAL A 450 12.67 -11.25 -0.36
N TYR A 451 11.61 -12.01 -0.15
CA TYR A 451 11.48 -13.03 0.88
C TYR A 451 11.53 -14.41 0.21
N GLU A 452 12.47 -15.24 0.65
CA GLU A 452 12.56 -16.63 0.19
C GLU A 452 11.34 -17.40 0.68
N LEU A 453 10.57 -17.99 -0.23
CA LEU A 453 9.52 -18.95 0.13
C LEU A 453 10.17 -20.33 0.21
N ASN A 454 10.28 -20.86 1.42
CA ASN A 454 10.76 -22.23 1.61
C ASN A 454 9.64 -23.20 1.25
N THR A 455 9.56 -23.64 0.00
CA THR A 455 8.60 -24.65 -0.47
C THR A 455 9.08 -26.09 -0.22
N LYS A 456 9.82 -26.34 0.87
CA LYS A 456 10.34 -27.67 1.23
C LYS A 456 10.17 -28.03 2.70
#